data_AF-A0ABC9WL95-F1
#
_entry.id   AF-A0ABC9WL95-F1
#
_cell.length_a   1.000
_cell.length_b   1.000
_cell.length_c   1.000
_cell.angle_alpha   90.00
_cell.angle_beta   90.00
_cell.angle_gamma   90.00
#
_symmetry.space_group_name_H-M   'P 1'
#
loop_
_entity.id
_entity.type
_entity.pdbx_description
1 polymer ?
#
loop_
_entity_poly.entity_id
_entity_poly.type
_entity_poly.pdbx_seq_one_letter_code
_entity_poly.pdbx_strand_id
1 'polypeptide(L)'
;MPVSIIFERSWRTGEVPEDWRKANVTLVFKKGKKEDPGNYRPVSFTSIPGKVIILYIISKHVVEKKVVRSGQHEFTMDNPKH
;
A
#
# COMPACT_ATOMS: atom_id res chain seq x y z
N MET A 1 -14.92 -8.86 17.06
CA MET A 1 -15.52 -7.55 16.70
C MET A 1 -15.85 -7.52 15.22
N PRO A 2 -16.98 -6.94 14.80
CA PRO A 2 -17.31 -6.77 13.39
C PRO A 2 -16.27 -5.92 12.65
N VAL A 3 -15.95 -6.30 11.42
CA VAL A 3 -14.99 -5.59 10.54
C VAL A 3 -15.41 -4.14 10.32
N SER A 4 -16.72 -3.87 10.25
CA SER A 4 -17.27 -2.52 10.09
C SER A 4 -16.88 -1.57 11.22
N ILE A 5 -16.92 -2.04 12.47
CA ILE A 5 -16.57 -1.21 13.64
C ILE A 5 -15.06 -0.91 13.65
N ILE A 6 -14.25 -1.91 13.30
CA ILE A 6 -12.80 -1.75 13.19
C ILE A 6 -12.46 -0.76 12.08
N PHE A 7 -13.13 -0.87 10.93
CA PHE A 7 -12.95 0.03 9.80
C PHE A 7 -13.34 1.47 10.14
N GLU A 8 -14.50 1.68 10.77
CA GLU A 8 -14.95 3.01 11.20
C GLU A 8 -13.98 3.65 12.21
N ARG A 9 -13.50 2.86 13.19
CA ARG A 9 -12.51 3.34 14.15
C ARG A 9 -11.21 3.75 13.45
N SER A 10 -10.75 2.90 12.53
CA SER A 10 -9.54 3.18 11.73
C SER A 10 -9.71 4.41 10.86
N TRP A 11 -10.92 4.62 10.32
CA TRP A 11 -11.26 5.80 9.52
C TRP A 11 -11.17 7.09 10.32
N ARG A 12 -11.73 7.11 11.54
CA ARG A 12 -11.74 8.30 12.40
C ARG A 12 -10.36 8.62 12.99
N THR A 13 -9.59 7.60 13.35
CA THR A 13 -8.32 7.76 14.09
C THR A 13 -7.08 7.75 13.17
N GLY A 14 -7.18 7.18 11.97
CA GLY A 14 -6.02 6.86 11.13
C GLY A 14 -5.18 5.70 11.65
N GLU A 15 -5.60 5.02 12.72
CA GLU A 15 -4.90 3.88 13.30
C GLU A 15 -5.41 2.56 12.71
N VAL A 16 -4.50 1.67 12.35
CA VAL A 16 -4.84 0.35 11.80
C VAL A 16 -4.51 -0.72 12.86
N PRO A 17 -5.39 -1.71 13.10
CA PRO A 17 -5.08 -2.84 13.98
C PRO A 17 -3.79 -3.54 13.57
N GLU A 18 -3.05 -4.06 14.55
CA GLU A 18 -1.77 -4.72 14.29
C GLU A 18 -1.89 -5.88 13.29
N ASP A 19 -2.96 -6.67 13.38
CA ASP A 19 -3.18 -7.80 12.47
C ASP A 19 -3.40 -7.35 11.01
N TRP A 20 -3.92 -6.14 10.80
CA TRP A 20 -4.07 -5.56 9.45
C TRP A 20 -2.80 -4.85 8.99
N ARG A 21 -1.88 -4.56 9.91
CA ARG A 21 -0.54 -4.05 9.61
C ARG A 21 0.42 -5.17 9.21
N LYS A 22 0.16 -6.40 9.64
CA LYS A 22 0.94 -7.59 9.24
C LYS A 22 0.61 -7.97 7.80
N ALA A 23 1.66 -8.24 7.02
CA ALA A 23 1.53 -8.70 5.65
C ALA A 23 2.18 -10.07 5.50
N ASN A 24 1.56 -10.94 4.71
CA ASN A 24 2.18 -12.19 4.29
C ASN A 24 3.15 -11.87 3.15
N VAL A 25 4.44 -12.09 3.35
CA VAL A 25 5.45 -11.81 2.33
C VAL A 25 5.68 -13.06 1.48
N THR A 26 5.46 -12.92 0.17
CA THR A 26 5.73 -13.98 -0.81
C THR A 26 6.81 -13.51 -1.77
N LEU A 27 7.74 -14.41 -2.12
CA LEU A 27 8.74 -14.14 -3.13
C LEU A 27 8.14 -14.30 -4.52
N VAL A 28 8.26 -13.26 -5.35
CA VAL A 28 7.87 -13.30 -6.76
C VAL A 28 9.14 -13.30 -7.60
N PHE A 29 9.29 -14.32 -8.44
CA PHE A 29 10.39 -14.40 -9.39
C PHE A 29 10.27 -13.28 -10.45
N LYS A 30 11.37 -12.58 -10.72
CA LYS A 30 11.54 -11.67 -11.87
C LYS A 30 12.38 -12.37 -12.95
N LYS A 31 12.60 -11.72 -14.10
CA LYS A 31 13.54 -12.19 -15.13
C LYS A 31 14.94 -12.52 -14.58
N GLY A 32 15.56 -13.59 -15.09
CA GLY A 32 16.92 -13.98 -14.74
C GLY A 32 17.03 -15.50 -14.53
N LYS A 33 18.00 -15.91 -13.71
CA LYS A 33 18.20 -17.30 -13.28
C LYS A 33 17.40 -17.57 -12.01
N LYS A 34 16.69 -18.68 -11.93
CA LYS A 34 15.86 -19.04 -10.75
C LYS A 34 16.71 -19.44 -9.54
N GLU A 35 17.96 -19.78 -9.77
CA GLU A 35 18.89 -20.23 -8.74
C GLU A 35 19.56 -19.06 -8.02
N ASP A 36 19.52 -17.88 -8.62
CA ASP A 36 20.06 -16.64 -8.05
C ASP A 36 19.00 -15.95 -7.16
N PRO A 37 19.22 -15.87 -5.83
CA PRO A 37 18.28 -15.24 -4.91
C PRO A 37 17.97 -13.78 -5.25
N GLY A 38 18.87 -13.07 -5.94
CA GLY A 38 18.68 -11.68 -6.37
C GLY A 38 17.60 -11.50 -7.44
N ASN A 39 17.12 -12.60 -8.04
CA ASN A 39 16.02 -12.57 -9.01
C ASN A 39 14.64 -12.72 -8.39
N TYR A 40 14.53 -12.76 -7.06
CA TYR A 40 13.26 -12.75 -6.35
C TYR A 40 13.01 -11.40 -5.70
N ARG A 41 11.82 -10.84 -5.91
CA ARG A 41 11.35 -9.64 -5.20
C ARG A 41 10.34 -10.05 -4.12
N PRO A 42 10.49 -9.61 -2.87
CA PRO A 42 9.46 -9.80 -1.85
C PRO A 42 8.24 -8.94 -2.21
N VAL A 43 7.04 -9.54 -2.14
CA VAL A 43 5.77 -8.84 -2.32
C VAL A 43 4.91 -9.08 -1.08
N SER A 44 4.43 -7.99 -0.50
CA SER A 44 3.56 -8.01 0.68
C SER A 44 2.11 -8.22 0.27
N PHE A 45 1.51 -9.32 0.71
CA PHE A 45 0.09 -9.58 0.60
C PHE A 45 -0.62 -9.10 1.87
N THR A 46 -1.33 -7.99 1.75
CA THR A 46 -2.15 -7.41 2.83
C THR A 46 -3.61 -7.79 2.63
N SER A 47 -4.38 -7.82 3.73
CA SER A 47 -5.83 -8.05 3.67
C SER A 47 -6.54 -6.94 2.86
N ILE A 48 -7.65 -7.26 2.20
CA ILE A 48 -8.46 -6.27 1.46
C ILE A 48 -8.83 -5.05 2.32
N PRO A 49 -9.37 -5.21 3.55
CA PRO A 49 -9.67 -4.04 4.38
C PRO A 49 -8.42 -3.24 4.77
N GLY A 50 -7.29 -3.91 5.03
CA GLY A 50 -6.01 -3.24 5.28
C GLY A 50 -5.53 -2.41 4.10
N LYS A 51 -5.64 -2.94 2.87
CA LYS A 51 -5.29 -2.20 1.64
C LYS A 51 -6.08 -0.91 1.49
N VAL A 52 -7.40 -0.97 1.69
CA VAL A 52 -8.28 0.21 1.54
C VAL A 52 -7.91 1.31 2.53
N ILE A 53 -7.68 0.96 3.80
CA ILE A 53 -7.33 1.95 4.82
C ILE A 53 -5.94 2.54 4.58
N ILE A 54 -4.95 1.70 4.26
CA ILE A 54 -3.58 2.17 3.97
C ILE A 54 -3.59 3.13 2.78
N LEU A 55 -4.30 2.79 1.70
CA LEU A 55 -4.43 3.67 0.53
C LEU A 55 -5.04 5.01 0.93
N TYR A 56 -6.13 5.00 1.69
CA TYR A 56 -6.75 6.24 2.16
C TYR A 56 -5.80 7.11 2.99
N ILE A 57 -5.13 6.52 4.00
CA ILE A 57 -4.19 7.24 4.86
C ILE A 57 -3.06 7.87 4.03
N ILE A 58 -2.47 7.09 3.10
CA ILE A 58 -1.39 7.56 2.23
C ILE A 58 -1.91 8.68 1.33
N SER A 59 -3.04 8.49 0.64
CA SER A 59 -3.62 9.49 -0.24
C SER A 59 -3.91 10.80 0.49
N LYS A 60 -4.53 10.73 1.68
CA LYS A 60 -4.79 11.89 2.52
C LYS A 60 -3.50 12.62 2.88
N HIS A 61 -2.48 11.88 3.32
CA HIS A 61 -1.19 12.45 3.70
C HIS A 61 -0.48 13.14 2.54
N VAL A 62 -0.49 12.51 1.37
CA VAL A 62 0.16 13.02 0.16
C VAL A 62 -0.48 14.35 -0.28
N VAL A 63 -1.82 14.44 -0.21
CA VAL A 63 -2.58 15.65 -0.53
C VAL A 63 -2.33 16.75 0.52
N GLU A 64 -2.49 16.45 1.81
CA GLU A 64 -2.38 17.44 2.88
C GLU A 64 -0.96 18.00 3.02
N LYS A 65 0.06 17.14 2.89
CA LYS A 65 1.45 17.53 3.10
C LYS A 65 2.19 17.95 1.84
N LYS A 66 1.52 18.03 0.67
CA LYS A 66 2.11 18.39 -0.63
C LYS A 66 3.41 17.61 -0.91
N VAL A 67 3.42 16.31 -0.60
CA VAL A 67 4.64 15.48 -0.67
C VAL A 67 5.05 15.18 -2.12
N VAL A 68 4.11 15.33 -3.06
CA VAL A 68 4.37 15.13 -4.48
C VAL A 68 5.30 16.23 -5.00
N ARG A 69 6.50 15.84 -5.42
CA ARG A 69 7.43 16.72 -6.12
C ARG A 69 6.92 16.95 -7.55
N SER A 70 7.12 18.15 -8.09
CA SER A 70 6.66 18.54 -9.43
C SER A 70 7.11 17.64 -10.58
N GLY A 71 8.16 16.82 -10.41
CA GLY A 71 8.64 15.85 -11.41
C GLY A 71 8.19 14.40 -11.20
N GLN A 72 7.30 14.12 -10.25
CA GLN A 72 6.78 12.77 -9.99
C GLN A 72 5.51 12.54 -10.81
N HIS A 73 5.60 11.70 -11.85
CA HIS A 73 4.48 11.45 -12.80
C HIS A 73 3.91 10.02 -12.74
N GLU A 74 4.65 9.07 -12.20
CA GLU A 74 4.35 7.63 -12.35
C GLU A 74 3.19 7.14 -11.47
N PHE A 75 2.95 7.81 -10.33
CA PHE A 75 1.98 7.39 -9.31
C PHE A 75 1.01 8.52 -8.92
N THR A 76 0.77 9.48 -9.81
CA THR A 76 -0.09 10.66 -9.58
C THR A 76 -1.23 10.72 -10.58
N MET A 77 -2.38 11.26 -10.17
CA MET A 77 -3.60 11.36 -11.00
C MET A 77 -3.43 12.28 -12.24
N ASP A 78 -2.45 13.19 -12.23
CA ASP A 78 -2.22 14.20 -13.29
C ASP A 78 -1.49 13.68 -14.53
N ASN A 79 -1.36 12.36 -14.72
CA ASN A 79 -0.69 11.83 -15.91
C ASN A 79 -1.67 11.75 -17.09
N PRO A 80 -1.50 12.56 -18.16
CA PRO A 80 -2.30 12.41 -19.36
C PRO A 80 -2.01 11.03 -19.98
N LYS A 81 -3.05 10.21 -20.11
CA LYS A 81 -2.97 8.96 -20.87
C LYS A 81 -2.80 9.36 -22.34
N HIS A 82 -1.65 9.04 -22.92
CA HIS A 82 -1.49 9.01 -24.38
C HIS A 82 -2.45 7.98 -24.99
#